data_AF-I9UTR7-F1
#
_entry.id   AF-I9UTR7-F1
#
_cell.length_a   1.000
_cell.length_b   1.000
_cell.length_c   1.000
_cell.angle_alpha   90.00
_cell.angle_beta   90.00
_cell.angle_gamma   90.00
#
_symmetry.space_group_name_H-M   'P 1'
#
loop_
_entity.id
_entity.type
_entity.pdbx_description
1 polymer ?
#
loop_
_entity_poly.entity_id
_entity_poly.type
_entity_poly.pdbx_seq_one_letter_code
_entity_poly.pdbx_strand_id
1 'polypeptide(L)' 'MTEETYEAYLDTDIANNSKQLEEKLKKALELCKQSGLVLRKFDGKNFSFECDEPNRSKP' A
#
# COMPACT_ATOMS: atom_id res chain seq x y z
N MET A 1 -10.00 3.61 -33.09
CA MET A 1 -9.62 3.72 -31.67
C MET A 1 -8.36 4.59 -31.69
N THR A 2 -8.53 5.89 -31.52
CA THR A 2 -7.46 6.89 -31.62
C THR A 2 -6.59 6.83 -30.36
N GLU A 3 -5.27 7.03 -30.49
CA GLU A 3 -4.28 6.95 -29.39
C GLU A 3 -4.71 7.71 -28.12
N GLU A 4 -5.45 8.83 -28.28
CA GLU A 4 -5.98 9.63 -27.17
C GLU A 4 -6.89 8.85 -26.21
N THR A 5 -7.59 7.84 -26.71
CA THR A 5 -8.40 6.96 -25.84
C THR A 5 -7.56 5.93 -25.09
N TYR A 6 -6.39 5.55 -25.57
CA TYR A 6 -5.55 4.56 -24.91
C TYR A 6 -4.76 5.19 -23.74
N GLU A 7 -4.24 6.40 -23.93
CA GLU A 7 -3.53 7.15 -22.89
C GLU A 7 -4.46 7.48 -21.70
N ALA A 8 -5.67 7.96 -21.97
CA ALA A 8 -6.65 8.26 -20.92
C ALA A 8 -7.09 7.02 -20.11
N TYR A 9 -7.16 5.85 -20.75
CA TYR A 9 -7.45 4.60 -20.06
C TYR A 9 -6.27 4.16 -19.17
N LEU A 10 -5.03 4.29 -19.65
CA LEU A 10 -3.84 3.98 -18.86
C LEU A 10 -3.72 4.91 -17.63
N ASP A 11 -3.92 6.22 -17.80
CA ASP A 11 -3.89 7.19 -16.69
C ASP A 11 -4.98 6.90 -15.65
N THR A 12 -6.19 6.56 -16.11
CA THR A 12 -7.31 6.24 -15.21
C THR A 12 -7.07 4.94 -14.44
N ASP A 13 -6.52 3.92 -15.10
CA ASP A 13 -6.21 2.63 -14.47
C ASP A 13 -5.09 2.77 -13.44
N ILE A 14 -4.04 3.54 -13.76
CA ILE A 14 -2.93 3.86 -12.84
C ILE A 14 -3.44 4.65 -11.62
N ALA A 15 -4.30 5.64 -11.81
CA ALA A 15 -4.87 6.43 -10.72
C ALA A 15 -5.76 5.59 -9.79
N ASN A 16 -6.61 4.72 -10.36
CA ASN A 16 -7.43 3.80 -9.57
C ASN A 16 -6.59 2.77 -8.81
N ASN A 17 -5.53 2.25 -9.43
CA ASN A 17 -4.61 1.32 -8.79
C ASN A 17 -3.89 1.98 -7.61
N SER A 18 -3.43 3.22 -7.80
CA SER A 18 -2.73 4.01 -6.78
C SER A 18 -3.61 4.30 -5.57
N LYS A 19 -4.89 4.66 -5.80
CA LYS A 19 -5.83 4.92 -4.71
C LYS A 19 -6.12 3.66 -3.89
N GLN A 20 -6.36 2.53 -4.56
CA GLN A 20 -6.54 1.24 -3.87
C GLN A 20 -5.28 0.80 -3.13
N LEU A 21 -4.09 1.09 -3.67
CA LEU A 21 -2.83 0.79 -3.04
C LEU A 21 -2.63 1.61 -1.75
N GLU A 22 -2.97 2.89 -1.77
CA GLU A 22 -2.93 3.75 -0.58
C GLU A 22 -3.90 3.29 0.51
N GLU A 23 -5.13 2.93 0.15
CA GLU A 23 -6.11 2.42 1.12
C GLU A 23 -5.64 1.11 1.76
N LYS A 24 -5.09 0.20 0.94
CA LYS A 24 -4.49 -1.05 1.40
C LYS A 24 -3.30 -0.81 2.34
N LEU A 25 -2.43 0.14 2.01
CA LEU A 25 -1.27 0.50 2.84
C LEU A 25 -1.72 1.06 4.19
N LYS A 26 -2.67 1.99 4.19
CA LYS A 26 -3.23 2.56 5.44
C LYS A 26 -3.80 1.46 6.33
N LYS A 27 -4.56 0.53 5.75
CA LYS A 27 -5.13 -0.61 6.49
C LYS A 27 -4.05 -1.52 7.09
N ALA A 28 -3.00 -1.85 6.33
CA ALA A 28 -1.88 -2.65 6.85
C ALA A 28 -1.15 -1.93 8.01
N LEU A 29 -0.99 -0.61 7.89
CA LEU A 29 -0.34 0.20 8.90
C LEU A 29 -1.17 0.28 10.19
N GLU A 30 -2.50 0.44 10.09
CA GLU A 30 -3.40 0.37 11.24
C GLU A 30 -3.37 -1.00 11.92
N LEU A 31 -3.35 -2.10 11.16
CA LEU A 31 -3.26 -3.46 11.70
C LEU A 31 -1.96 -3.67 12.50
N CYS A 32 -0.81 -3.27 11.95
CA CYS A 32 0.45 -3.35 12.69
C CYS A 32 0.41 -2.51 13.98
N LYS A 33 -0.13 -1.28 13.90
CA LYS A 33 -0.24 -0.37 15.05
C LYS A 33 -1.16 -0.91 16.15
N GLN A 34 -2.27 -1.55 15.80
CA GLN A 34 -3.17 -2.21 16.76
C GLN A 34 -2.47 -3.33 17.53
N SER A 35 -1.53 -4.03 16.89
CA SER A 35 -0.69 -5.05 17.52
C SER A 35 0.51 -4.47 18.28
N GLY A 36 0.69 -3.14 18.31
CA GLY A 36 1.87 -2.49 18.91
C GLY A 36 3.16 -2.69 18.10
N LEU A 37 3.03 -3.12 16.84
CA LEU A 37 4.12 -3.37 15.90
C LEU A 37 4.22 -2.23 14.88
N VAL A 38 5.30 -2.20 14.12
CA VAL A 38 5.51 -1.28 13.00
C VAL A 38 5.48 -2.02 11.69
N LEU A 39 4.86 -1.42 10.67
CA LEU A 39 4.86 -1.97 9.32
C LEU A 39 6.30 -1.96 8.76
N ARG A 40 6.84 -3.13 8.43
CA ARG A 40 8.21 -3.31 7.93
C ARG A 40 8.25 -3.58 6.43
N LYS A 41 7.27 -4.30 5.90
CA LYS A 41 7.10 -4.56 4.47
C LYS A 41 5.63 -4.52 4.10
N PHE A 42 5.36 -4.07 2.88
CA PHE A 42 4.02 -4.06 2.30
C PHE A 42 4.10 -4.33 0.79
N ASP A 43 3.37 -5.35 0.35
CA ASP A 43 3.11 -5.69 -1.04
C ASP A 43 1.63 -5.46 -1.33
N GLY A 44 1.32 -4.36 -2.02
CA GLY A 44 -0.07 -4.01 -2.31
C GLY A 44 -0.70 -4.77 -3.48
N LYS A 45 0.12 -5.44 -4.30
CA LYS A 45 -0.34 -6.27 -5.42
C LYS A 45 -1.09 -7.50 -4.90
N ASN A 46 -0.54 -8.20 -3.90
CA ASN A 46 -1.16 -9.36 -3.26
C ASN A 46 -1.80 -9.05 -1.90
N PHE A 47 -1.73 -7.80 -1.42
CA PHE A 47 -2.13 -7.41 -0.07
C PHE A 47 -1.42 -8.26 1.00
N SER A 48 -0.09 -8.30 0.92
CA SER A 48 0.76 -8.97 1.91
C SER A 48 1.54 -7.93 2.69
N PHE A 49 1.69 -8.11 4.00
CA PHE A 49 2.44 -7.19 4.83
C PHE A 49 3.11 -7.90 6.00
N GLU A 50 4.22 -7.34 6.45
CA GLU A 50 5.00 -7.84 7.58
C GLU A 50 5.08 -6.72 8.62
N CYS A 51 4.62 -7.02 9.83
CA CYS A 51 4.76 -6.15 10.99
C CYS A 51 5.91 -6.67 11.84
N ASP A 52 6.75 -5.78 12.35
CA ASP A 52 7.90 -6.11 13.15
C ASP A 52 7.87 -5.30 14.45
N GLU A 53 8.61 -5.75 15.47
CA GLU A 53 8.68 -4.96 16.69
C GLU A 53 9.31 -3.59 16.38
N PRO A 54 8.76 -2.48 16.90
CA PRO A 54 9.48 -1.23 16.84
C PRO A 54 10.86 -1.46 17.43
N ASN A 55 11.92 -0.99 16.75
CA ASN A 55 13.27 -1.07 17.27
C ASN A 55 13.30 -0.41 18.65
N ARG A 56 13.13 -1.23 19.69
CA ARG A 56 13.43 -0.88 21.06
C ARG A 56 14.94 -0.99 21.14
N SER A 57 15.63 0.01 20.60
CA SER A 57 16.98 0.31 21.03
C SER A 57 16.89 0.38 22.54
N LYS A 58 17.38 -0.68 23.22
CA LYS A 58 17.46 -0.71 24.68
C LYS A 58 18.19 0.57 25.13
N PRO A 59 17.76 1.17 26.26
CA PRO A 59 18.38 2.39 26.79
C PRO A 59 19.88 2.21 27.05
#